data_AF-A0A853F896-F1
#
_entry.id   AF-A0A853F896-F1
#
_cell.length_a   1.000
_cell.length_b   1.000
_cell.length_c   1.000
_cell.angle_alpha   90.00
_cell.angle_beta   90.00
_cell.angle_gamma   90.00
#
_symmetry.space_group_name_H-M   'P 1'
#
loop_
_entity.id
_entity.type
_entity.pdbx_description
1 polymer ?
#
loop_
_entity_poly.entity_id
_entity_poly.type
_entity_poly.pdbx_seq_one_letter_code
_entity_poly.pdbx_strand_id
1 'polypeptide(L)'
;MTDLAGLWFGKIAWRWSAGLLAVGCVMALLAMAAGLMELARVPEGEPMRDAYVHMGAMALALALFGARLMWGLDGAHPLAPDAVSLILDAGGFAALVAGGWFGARLVYLHGVGRVR
;
A
#
# COMPACT_ATOMS: atom_id res chain seq x y z
N MET A 1 -18.91 22.02 16.49
CA MET A 1 -20.31 21.67 16.19
C MET A 1 -20.30 20.28 15.56
N THR A 2 -20.48 19.24 16.37
CA THR A 2 -20.56 17.85 15.90
C THR A 2 -22.03 17.53 15.65
N ASP A 3 -22.44 17.65 14.40
CA ASP A 3 -23.78 17.28 13.96
C ASP A 3 -23.97 15.75 14.05
N LEU A 4 -25.20 15.28 14.32
CA LEU A 4 -25.54 13.85 14.35
C LEU A 4 -25.15 13.15 13.03
N ALA A 5 -25.15 13.92 11.93
CA ALA A 5 -24.64 13.52 10.62
C ALA A 5 -23.16 13.09 10.69
N GLY A 6 -22.29 13.84 11.38
CA GLY A 6 -20.88 13.48 11.54
C GLY A 6 -20.65 12.20 12.32
N LEU A 7 -21.52 11.89 13.30
CA LEU A 7 -21.45 10.63 14.04
C LEU A 7 -21.88 9.42 13.21
N TRP A 8 -22.88 9.58 12.33
CA TRP A 8 -23.38 8.48 11.50
C TRP A 8 -22.53 8.28 10.23
N PHE A 9 -22.24 9.35 9.50
CA PHE A 9 -21.34 9.32 8.34
C PHE A 9 -19.89 9.00 8.74
N GLY A 10 -19.41 9.50 9.88
CA GLY A 10 -18.06 9.18 10.37
C GLY A 10 -17.88 7.69 10.65
N LYS A 11 -18.87 7.04 11.28
CA LYS A 11 -18.85 5.58 11.50
C LYS A 11 -18.95 4.78 10.21
N ILE A 12 -19.79 5.20 9.26
CA ILE A 12 -19.92 4.51 7.96
C ILE A 12 -18.63 4.65 7.15
N ALA A 13 -18.08 5.86 7.06
CA ALA A 13 -16.88 6.17 6.30
C ALA A 13 -15.66 5.45 6.88
N TRP A 14 -15.55 5.39 8.21
CA TRP A 14 -14.51 4.64 8.89
C TRP A 14 -14.58 3.13 8.57
N ARG A 15 -15.78 2.52 8.61
CA ARG A 15 -15.96 1.10 8.27
C ARG A 15 -15.59 0.79 6.82
N TRP A 16 -16.00 1.65 5.88
CA TRP A 16 -15.66 1.49 4.47
C TRP A 16 -14.16 1.68 4.22
N SER A 17 -13.56 2.71 4.82
CA SER A 17 -12.12 2.96 4.72
C SER A 17 -11.30 1.80 5.29
N ALA A 18 -11.63 1.32 6.50
CA ALA A 18 -10.96 0.17 7.11
C ALA A 18 -11.13 -1.11 6.27
N GLY A 19 -12.33 -1.34 5.72
CA GLY A 19 -12.59 -2.47 4.83
C GLY A 19 -11.78 -2.41 3.53
N LEU A 20 -11.71 -1.23 2.89
CA LEU A 20 -10.90 -1.03 1.69
C LEU A 20 -9.41 -1.20 1.97
N LEU A 21 -8.93 -0.71 3.13
CA LEU A 21 -7.54 -0.84 3.53
C LEU A 21 -7.17 -2.31 3.79
N ALA A 22 -8.06 -3.07 4.45
CA ALA A 22 -7.89 -4.51 4.65
C ALA A 22 -7.82 -5.27 3.32
N VAL A 23 -8.75 -5.00 2.39
CA VAL A 23 -8.71 -5.59 1.04
C VAL A 23 -7.42 -5.21 0.32
N GLY A 24 -7.00 -3.95 0.41
CA GLY A 24 -5.74 -3.46 -0.15
C GLY A 24 -4.52 -4.22 0.37
N CYS A 25 -4.42 -4.44 1.69
CA CYS A 25 -3.34 -5.21 2.29
C CYS A 25 -3.34 -6.67 1.83
N VAL A 26 -4.51 -7.32 1.75
CA VAL A 26 -4.61 -8.70 1.25
C VAL A 26 -4.16 -8.79 -0.20
N MET A 27 -4.62 -7.88 -1.06
CA MET A 27 -4.24 -7.86 -2.47
C MET A 27 -2.75 -7.54 -2.64
N ALA A 28 -2.17 -6.67 -1.81
CA ALA A 28 -0.74 -6.37 -1.81
C ALA A 28 0.10 -7.60 -1.46
N LEU A 29 -0.31 -8.41 -0.48
CA LEU A 29 0.37 -9.68 -0.17
C LEU A 29 0.34 -10.65 -1.36
N LEU A 30 -0.80 -10.80 -2.03
CA LEU A 30 -0.92 -11.63 -3.23
C LEU A 30 -0.03 -11.12 -4.37
N ALA A 31 0.00 -9.80 -4.58
CA ALA A 31 0.85 -9.18 -5.59
C ALA A 31 2.35 -9.35 -5.27
N MET A 32 2.75 -9.22 -4.01
CA MET A 32 4.14 -9.45 -3.59
C MET A 32 4.54 -10.91 -3.79
N ALA A 33 3.67 -11.87 -3.46
CA ALA A 33 3.94 -13.29 -3.71
C ALA A 33 4.14 -13.58 -5.20
N ALA A 34 3.29 -13.02 -6.06
CA ALA A 34 3.45 -13.10 -7.51
C ALA A 34 4.77 -12.46 -7.98
N GLY A 35 5.10 -11.28 -7.47
CA GLY A 35 6.33 -10.57 -7.77
C GLY A 35 7.60 -11.34 -7.39
N LEU A 36 7.59 -12.02 -6.23
CA LEU A 36 8.71 -12.86 -5.79
C LEU A 36 8.93 -14.07 -6.70
N MET A 37 7.86 -14.67 -7.24
CA MET A 37 7.98 -15.77 -8.21
C MET A 37 8.62 -15.30 -9.53
N GLU A 38 8.29 -14.09 -9.98
CA GLU A 38 8.86 -13.50 -11.19
C GLU A 38 10.24 -12.88 -10.98
N LEU A 39 10.65 -12.61 -9.72
CA LEU A 39 11.96 -11.99 -9.41
C LEU A 39 13.13 -12.81 -9.96
N ALA A 40 13.03 -14.13 -9.97
CA ALA A 40 14.04 -15.03 -10.53
C ALA A 40 14.24 -14.89 -12.05
N ARG A 41 13.31 -14.22 -12.75
CA ARG A 41 13.36 -13.98 -14.19
C ARG A 41 13.90 -12.59 -14.54
N VAL A 42 14.17 -11.76 -13.53
CA VAL A 42 14.69 -10.41 -13.73
C VAL A 42 16.18 -10.50 -14.12
N PRO A 43 16.60 -9.92 -15.25
CA PRO A 43 18.01 -9.90 -15.63
C PRO A 43 18.85 -9.11 -14.64
N GLU A 44 20.07 -9.58 -14.40
CA GLU A 44 21.05 -8.94 -13.53
C GLU A 44 21.40 -7.52 -14.01
N GLY A 45 21.84 -6.67 -13.06
CA GLY A 45 22.26 -5.29 -13.32
C GLY A 45 21.23 -4.23 -12.97
N GLU A 46 21.12 -3.17 -13.78
CA GLU A 46 20.17 -2.06 -13.58
C GLU A 46 18.70 -2.53 -13.38
N PRO A 47 18.17 -3.52 -14.13
CA PRO A 47 16.80 -4.04 -13.92
C PRO A 47 16.62 -4.67 -12.54
N MET A 48 17.62 -5.42 -12.06
CA MET A 48 17.58 -6.06 -10.74
C MET A 48 17.54 -5.01 -9.61
N ARG A 49 18.30 -3.92 -9.75
CA ARG A 49 18.24 -2.81 -8.78
C ARG A 49 16.86 -2.18 -8.73
N ASP A 50 16.28 -1.88 -9.89
CA ASP A 50 14.93 -1.32 -9.97
C ASP A 50 13.87 -2.30 -9.40
N ALA A 51 14.05 -3.61 -9.55
CA ALA A 51 13.22 -4.64 -8.94
C ALA A 51 13.31 -4.65 -7.41
N TYR A 52 14.52 -4.56 -6.84
CA TYR A 52 14.69 -4.48 -5.38
C TYR A 52 14.09 -3.20 -4.80
N VAL A 53 14.27 -2.06 -5.46
CA VAL A 53 13.67 -0.79 -5.01
C VAL A 53 12.16 -0.85 -5.10
N HIS A 54 11.60 -1.40 -6.19
CA HIS A 54 10.17 -1.64 -6.33
C HIS A 54 9.64 -2.51 -5.18
N MET A 55 10.22 -3.71 -4.96
CA MET A 55 9.77 -4.63 -3.93
C MET A 55 9.89 -4.04 -2.52
N GLY A 56 10.99 -3.34 -2.22
CA GLY A 56 11.19 -2.66 -0.96
C GLY A 56 10.16 -1.56 -0.71
N ALA A 57 9.86 -0.75 -1.72
CA ALA A 57 8.83 0.29 -1.63
C ALA A 57 7.42 -0.30 -1.43
N MET A 58 7.09 -1.41 -2.12
CA MET A 58 5.81 -2.10 -1.93
C MET A 58 5.69 -2.73 -0.54
N ALA A 59 6.76 -3.33 -0.02
CA ALA A 59 6.79 -3.87 1.34
C ALA A 59 6.63 -2.77 2.40
N LEU A 60 7.28 -1.62 2.21
CA LEU A 60 7.12 -0.46 3.08
C LEU A 60 5.70 0.09 3.04
N ALA A 61 5.10 0.23 1.85
CA ALA A 61 3.71 0.65 1.71
C ALA A 61 2.75 -0.29 2.45
N LEU A 62 2.92 -1.61 2.27
CA LEU A 62 2.14 -2.62 2.98
C LEU A 62 2.32 -2.49 4.51
N ALA A 63 3.55 -2.28 4.99
CA ALA A 63 3.81 -2.12 6.42
C ALA A 63 3.13 -0.87 7.00
N LEU A 64 3.17 0.26 6.29
CA LEU A 64 2.55 1.51 6.71
C LEU A 64 1.02 1.43 6.73
N PHE A 65 0.41 0.88 5.67
CA PHE A 65 -1.03 0.66 5.61
C PHE A 65 -1.51 -0.43 6.57
N GLY A 66 -0.70 -1.48 6.78
CA GLY A 66 -0.96 -2.51 7.77
C GLY A 66 -0.92 -1.96 9.19
N ALA A 67 0.08 -1.13 9.51
CA ALA A 67 0.15 -0.42 10.80
C ALA A 67 -1.05 0.51 10.99
N ARG A 68 -1.44 1.26 9.95
CA ARG A 68 -2.63 2.10 9.94
C ARG A 68 -3.91 1.32 10.21
N LEU A 69 -4.04 0.13 9.60
CA LEU A 69 -5.18 -0.75 9.79
C LEU A 69 -5.23 -1.31 11.22
N MET A 70 -4.10 -1.80 11.74
CA MET A 70 -3.98 -2.31 13.11
C MET A 70 -4.30 -1.22 14.14
N TRP A 71 -3.76 -0.01 13.96
CA TRP A 71 -4.11 1.14 14.80
C TRP A 71 -5.64 1.35 14.81
N GLY A 72 -6.26 1.36 13.62
CA GLY A 72 -7.70 1.47 13.48
C GLY A 72 -8.50 0.43 14.27
N LEU A 73 -7.98 -0.79 14.44
CA LEU A 73 -8.63 -1.85 15.22
C LEU A 73 -8.49 -1.64 16.73
N ASP A 74 -7.35 -1.12 17.19
CA ASP A 74 -7.07 -0.89 18.63
C ASP A 74 -7.87 0.29 19.20
N GLY A 75 -8.20 1.29 18.37
CA GLY A 75 -8.98 2.45 18.76
C GLY A 75 -10.46 2.35 18.38
N ALA A 76 -11.21 1.39 18.94
CA ALA A 76 -12.64 1.11 18.66
C ALA A 76 -13.64 2.25 18.99
N HIS A 77 -13.25 3.51 18.83
CA HIS A 77 -14.09 4.71 18.84
C HIS A 77 -13.75 5.58 17.62
N PRO A 78 -14.73 6.35 17.09
CA PRO A 78 -14.48 7.34 16.06
C PRO A 78 -13.63 8.47 16.68
N LEU A 79 -12.32 8.26 16.79
CA LEU A 79 -11.41 9.31 17.21
C LEU A 79 -11.32 10.35 16.10
N ALA A 80 -11.30 11.60 16.53
CA ALA A 80 -11.02 12.79 15.72
C ALA A 80 -9.77 12.57 14.82
N PRO A 81 -9.54 13.42 13.79
CA PRO A 81 -8.45 13.26 12.84
C PRO A 81 -7.12 12.98 13.56
N ASP A 82 -6.66 11.74 13.48
CA ASP A 82 -5.44 11.30 14.14
C ASP A 82 -4.27 11.61 13.21
N ALA A 83 -3.41 12.53 13.63
CA ALA A 83 -2.26 12.98 12.83
C ALA A 83 -1.33 11.81 12.50
N VAL A 84 -1.23 10.80 13.38
CA VAL A 84 -0.41 9.60 13.14
C VAL A 84 -0.98 8.78 11.99
N SER A 85 -2.29 8.52 12.00
CA SER A 85 -3.01 7.89 10.92
C SER A 85 -2.79 8.59 9.57
N LEU A 86 -2.86 9.94 9.55
CA LEU A 86 -2.64 10.72 8.33
C LEU A 86 -1.18 10.60 7.83
N ILE A 87 -0.20 10.60 8.74
CA ILE A 87 1.22 10.42 8.38
C ILE A 87 1.46 9.01 7.82
N LEU A 88 0.86 7.98 8.40
CA LEU A 88 0.96 6.61 7.90
C LEU A 88 0.35 6.49 6.50
N ASP A 89 -0.82 7.08 6.27
CA ASP A 89 -1.49 7.07 4.97
C ASP A 89 -0.67 7.83 3.91
N ALA A 90 -0.17 9.02 4.25
CA ALA A 90 0.68 9.82 3.36
C ALA A 90 2.00 9.11 3.04
N GLY A 91 2.64 8.49 4.04
CA GLY A 91 3.85 7.71 3.86
C GLY A 91 3.63 6.47 3.00
N GLY A 92 2.55 5.73 3.26
CA GLY A 92 2.17 4.56 2.47
C GLY A 92 1.85 4.92 1.02
N PHE A 93 1.17 6.05 0.80
CA PHE A 93 0.90 6.58 -0.53
C PHE A 93 2.18 6.99 -1.27
N ALA A 94 3.10 7.69 -0.59
CA ALA A 94 4.39 8.06 -1.19
C ALA A 94 5.21 6.81 -1.57
N ALA A 95 5.22 5.79 -0.71
CA ALA A 95 5.87 4.51 -0.99
C ALA A 95 5.21 3.79 -2.19
N LEU A 96 3.87 3.81 -2.29
CA LEU A 96 3.15 3.27 -3.46
C LEU A 96 3.52 3.99 -4.76
N VAL A 97 3.58 5.31 -4.74
CA VAL A 97 3.96 6.10 -5.93
C VAL A 97 5.39 5.77 -6.37
N ALA A 98 6.33 5.72 -5.41
CA ALA A 98 7.71 5.34 -5.69
C ALA A 98 7.78 3.90 -6.25
N GLY A 99 7.13 2.94 -5.60
CA GLY A 99 7.05 1.56 -6.06
C GLY A 99 6.46 1.45 -7.46
N GLY A 100 5.34 2.13 -7.73
CA GLY A 100 4.69 2.16 -9.04
C GLY A 100 5.60 2.72 -10.14
N TRP A 101 6.39 3.75 -9.85
CA TRP A 101 7.37 4.31 -10.79
C TRP A 101 8.44 3.29 -11.19
N PHE A 102 9.05 2.60 -10.21
CA PHE A 102 10.05 1.57 -10.50
C PHE A 102 9.44 0.33 -11.17
N GLY A 103 8.22 -0.05 -10.79
CA GLY A 103 7.45 -1.11 -11.45
C GLY A 103 7.19 -0.80 -12.92
N ALA A 104 6.77 0.44 -13.22
CA ALA A 104 6.59 0.89 -14.59
C ALA A 104 7.90 0.85 -15.39
N ARG A 105 9.03 1.28 -14.79
CA ARG A 105 10.35 1.20 -15.42
C ARG A 105 10.74 -0.25 -15.75
N LEU A 106 10.47 -1.21 -14.87
CA LEU A 106 10.73 -2.64 -15.14
C LEU A 106 9.99 -3.14 -16.38
N VAL A 107 8.74 -2.76 -16.55
CA VAL A 107 7.91 -3.22 -17.68
C VAL A 107 8.21 -2.44 -18.97
N TYR A 108 8.32 -1.12 -18.89
CA TYR A 108 8.44 -0.25 -20.07
C TYR A 108 9.87 -0.06 -20.57
N LEU A 109 10.87 -0.05 -19.67
CA LEU A 109 12.28 0.13 -20.06
C LEU A 109 13.01 -1.22 -20.16
N HIS A 110 12.76 -2.13 -19.23
CA HIS A 110 13.49 -3.40 -19.15
C HIS A 110 12.73 -4.60 -19.74
N GLY A 111 11.44 -4.43 -20.08
CA GLY A 111 10.63 -5.49 -20.70
C GLY A 111 10.32 -6.68 -19.79
N VAL A 112 10.53 -6.54 -18.48
CA VAL A 112 10.25 -7.60 -17.49
C VAL A 112 8.74 -7.88 -17.46
N GLY A 113 8.35 -9.16 -17.44
CA GLY A 113 6.95 -9.59 -17.37
C GLY A 113 6.19 -9.57 -18.71
N ARG A 114 6.87 -9.29 -19.84
CA ARG A 114 6.27 -9.50 -21.18
C ARG A 114 6.42 -10.97 -21.57
N VAL A 115 5.30 -11.63 -21.87
CA VAL A 115 5.30 -12.95 -22.53
C VAL A 115 5.96 -12.76 -23.89
N ARG A 116 7.10 -13.43 -24.11
CA ARG A 116 7.66 -13.64 -25.45
C ARG A 116 6.99 -14.83 -26.11
#